data_AF-A0A8J2X9E9-F1
#
_entry.id   AF-A0A8J2X9E9-F1
#
_cell.length_a   1.000
_cell.length_b   1.000
_cell.length_c   1.000
_cell.angle_alpha   90.00
_cell.angle_beta   90.00
_cell.angle_gamma   90.00
#
_symmetry.space_group_name_H-M   'P 1'
#
loop_
_entity.id
_entity.type
_entity.pdbx_description
1 polymer ?
#
loop_
_entity_poly.entity_id
_entity_poly.type
_entity_poly.pdbx_seq_one_letter_code
_entity_poly.pdbx_strand_id
1 'polypeptide(L)'
;MAKRALGLGKRNKEKKRKVENSTSNERKDSPTPGAEQIQVELDENADPDNELVQLKGLWDNYFHSDRESEYVLNGIVHECDRLLREADKNENAKSLLNDEFHALYALALSELTIFKAAQEGEDISQYFDNALERAELGLKRTPDSDLLKLVIAKIIIQSIPLQFVSKLTVDSKATDVPVNLFEQLEKAKKNFNGQSNVELGFEVLQMFDDILDILENFGLENNVDEGLDSDDEEELEPIVLKKSHPLHRLQESIPANYVWLRETMQRLFEQVEDPKIRVDMARSLGHLFLKSAEEPSSVFLQQYDDDAAEDSNEAENVQKDAKAAQKEALSHTLAALDYLKKAQVEDEPKTWVEVAEAHIDLGNLYDYQSAEQEKAYQTAEDILKKANRASHGKFQDILDNLLAKE
;
A
#
# COMPACT_ATOMS: atom_id res chain seq x y z
N MET A 1 14.16 7.87 -10.07
CA MET A 1 12.77 7.68 -9.57
C MET A 1 12.63 8.29 -8.18
N ALA A 2 11.65 9.17 -7.95
CA ALA A 2 11.40 9.70 -6.61
C ALA A 2 11.10 8.57 -5.63
N LYS A 3 11.91 8.47 -4.56
CA LYS A 3 11.72 7.52 -3.45
C LYS A 3 10.24 7.50 -3.05
N ARG A 4 9.55 6.36 -3.31
CA ARG A 4 8.22 6.11 -2.75
C ARG A 4 8.31 6.34 -1.25
N ALA A 5 7.33 7.04 -0.69
CA ALA A 5 7.29 7.25 0.75
C ALA A 5 7.20 5.87 1.41
N LEU A 6 8.33 5.43 1.98
CA LEU A 6 8.51 4.15 2.65
C LEU A 6 7.31 3.86 3.55
N GLY A 7 6.78 2.64 3.43
CA GLY A 7 5.56 2.18 4.06
C GLY A 7 5.47 2.41 5.57
N LEU A 8 4.26 2.15 6.10
CA LEU A 8 3.78 2.37 7.48
C LEU A 8 4.83 2.19 8.61
N GLY A 9 5.82 1.31 8.45
CA GLY A 9 6.91 1.09 9.41
C GLY A 9 7.87 2.29 9.63
N LYS A 10 8.17 3.11 8.61
CA LYS A 10 9.10 4.26 8.78
C LYS A 10 8.42 5.53 9.31
N ARG A 11 7.14 5.75 8.98
CA ARG A 11 6.33 6.84 9.55
C ARG A 11 6.29 6.81 11.09
N ASN A 12 6.31 5.62 11.69
CA ASN A 12 6.33 5.45 13.15
C ASN A 12 7.68 5.80 13.80
N LYS A 13 8.81 5.66 13.08
CA LYS A 13 10.13 6.08 13.59
C LYS A 13 10.29 7.60 13.57
N GLU A 14 9.79 8.29 12.54
CA GLU A 14 9.86 9.77 12.45
C GLU A 14 9.00 10.47 13.51
N LYS A 15 7.85 9.90 13.90
CA LYS A 15 7.00 10.45 14.97
C LYS A 15 7.69 10.47 16.33
N LYS A 16 8.58 9.52 16.65
CA LYS A 16 9.35 9.54 17.92
C LYS A 16 10.23 10.80 18.06
N ARG A 17 10.83 11.30 16.97
CA ARG A 17 11.66 12.51 17.01
C ARG A 17 10.87 13.80 17.25
N LYS A 18 9.58 13.85 16.88
CA LYS A 18 8.74 15.05 17.09
C LYS A 18 8.14 15.13 18.50
N VAL A 19 7.89 13.98 19.15
CA VAL A 19 7.30 13.94 20.50
C VAL A 19 8.34 14.29 21.59
N GLU A 20 9.62 14.00 21.39
CA GLU A 20 10.66 14.31 22.39
C GLU A 20 11.01 15.80 22.52
N ASN A 21 10.65 16.65 21.54
CA ASN A 21 11.04 18.07 21.52
C ASN A 21 9.94 19.07 21.92
N SER A 22 8.82 18.61 22.48
CA SER A 22 7.71 19.48 22.87
C SER A 22 7.45 19.45 24.37
N THR A 23 8.39 19.97 25.16
CA THR A 23 8.13 20.32 26.57
C THR A 23 8.16 21.83 26.79
N SER A 24 7.07 22.32 27.39
CA SER A 24 6.89 23.55 28.17
C SER A 24 5.93 24.61 27.61
N ASN A 25 4.68 24.61 28.09
CA ASN A 25 4.19 25.71 28.93
C ASN A 25 2.85 25.36 29.61
N GLU A 26 2.84 25.46 30.94
CA GLU A 26 1.65 25.37 31.79
C GLU A 26 0.73 26.60 31.63
N ARG A 27 -0.58 26.39 31.74
CA ARG A 27 -1.48 27.22 32.57
C ARG A 27 -2.79 26.49 32.91
N LYS A 28 -3.13 26.55 34.20
CA LYS A 28 -4.27 25.93 34.91
C LYS A 28 -5.60 26.66 34.66
N ASP A 29 -6.71 25.94 34.51
CA ASP A 29 -7.79 25.83 35.53
C ASP A 29 -9.01 25.01 35.04
N SER A 30 -9.36 23.97 35.81
CA SER A 30 -10.67 23.24 35.95
C SER A 30 -11.20 22.30 34.83
N PRO A 31 -12.06 21.30 35.13
CA PRO A 31 -12.06 20.34 36.25
C PRO A 31 -12.15 18.85 35.78
N THR A 32 -11.55 17.94 36.55
CA THR A 32 -11.75 16.45 36.60
C THR A 32 -11.62 15.64 35.29
N PRO A 33 -10.62 14.72 35.17
CA PRO A 33 -10.51 13.83 34.01
C PRO A 33 -11.56 12.72 34.11
N GLY A 34 -12.69 12.89 33.43
CA GLY A 34 -13.77 11.92 33.40
C GLY A 34 -14.46 11.92 32.05
N ALA A 35 -14.32 10.80 31.33
CA ALA A 35 -15.05 10.43 30.11
C ALA A 35 -15.05 11.48 28.99
N GLU A 36 -14.01 11.49 28.15
CA GLU A 36 -14.18 11.95 26.78
C GLU A 36 -15.26 11.08 26.14
N GLN A 37 -16.47 11.63 25.96
CA GLN A 37 -17.57 10.95 25.27
C GLN A 37 -17.13 10.72 23.82
N ILE A 38 -17.07 9.46 23.39
CA ILE A 38 -16.89 9.14 21.98
C ILE A 38 -18.12 9.65 21.24
N GLN A 39 -17.95 10.70 20.43
CA GLN A 39 -19.02 11.24 19.61
C GLN A 39 -19.16 10.34 18.38
N VAL A 40 -20.33 9.72 18.21
CA VAL A 40 -20.65 8.86 17.07
C VAL A 40 -21.42 9.68 16.06
N GLU A 41 -20.83 9.92 14.90
CA GLU A 41 -21.56 10.45 13.74
C GLU A 41 -22.31 9.29 13.06
N LEU A 42 -23.62 9.44 12.88
CA LEU A 42 -24.52 8.48 12.23
C LEU A 42 -25.22 9.16 11.07
N ASP A 43 -25.57 8.40 10.03
CA ASP A 43 -26.39 8.89 8.92
C ASP A 43 -27.75 9.42 9.41
N GLU A 44 -28.30 10.45 8.74
CA GLU A 44 -29.56 11.09 9.13
C GLU A 44 -30.77 10.13 9.18
N ASN A 45 -30.69 8.98 8.51
CA ASN A 45 -31.73 7.96 8.44
C ASN A 45 -31.41 6.69 9.28
N ALA A 46 -30.29 6.67 9.98
CA ALA A 46 -29.89 5.55 10.84
C ALA A 46 -30.76 5.50 12.10
N ASP A 47 -31.13 4.29 12.54
CA ASP A 47 -31.77 4.09 13.83
C ASP A 47 -30.70 4.18 14.94
N PRO A 48 -30.70 5.24 15.76
CA PRO A 48 -29.70 5.40 16.81
C PRO A 48 -29.85 4.35 17.92
N ASP A 49 -30.99 3.65 18.03
CA ASP A 49 -31.18 2.60 19.01
C ASP A 49 -30.66 1.23 18.53
N ASN A 50 -30.21 1.13 17.26
CA ASN A 50 -29.61 -0.08 16.73
C ASN A 50 -28.10 -0.13 17.03
N GLU A 51 -27.72 -1.03 17.93
CA GLU A 51 -26.35 -1.18 18.43
C GLU A 51 -25.34 -1.53 17.32
N LEU A 52 -25.75 -2.29 16.30
CA LEU A 52 -24.87 -2.61 15.16
C LEU A 52 -24.60 -1.37 14.30
N VAL A 53 -25.60 -0.49 14.16
CA VAL A 53 -25.46 0.78 13.42
C VAL A 53 -24.53 1.72 14.17
N GLN A 54 -24.59 1.76 15.50
CA GLN A 54 -23.61 2.50 16.32
C GLN A 54 -22.19 1.94 16.16
N LEU A 55 -22.03 0.62 16.19
CA LEU A 55 -20.73 -0.03 15.97
C LEU A 55 -20.15 0.31 14.59
N LYS A 56 -20.99 0.31 13.57
CA LYS A 56 -20.60 0.70 12.22
C LYS A 56 -20.15 2.17 12.19
N GLY A 57 -20.93 3.08 12.76
CA GLY A 57 -20.55 4.49 12.85
C GLY A 57 -19.23 4.71 13.59
N LEU A 58 -18.97 3.97 14.67
CA LEU A 58 -17.68 4.01 15.37
C LEU A 58 -16.51 3.55 14.49
N TRP A 59 -16.71 2.45 13.76
CA TRP A 59 -15.71 1.94 12.83
C TRP A 59 -15.45 2.91 11.69
N ASP A 60 -16.50 3.43 11.05
CA ASP A 60 -16.37 4.36 9.92
C ASP A 60 -15.66 5.64 10.38
N ASN A 61 -16.01 6.17 11.56
CA ASN A 61 -15.31 7.33 12.13
C ASN A 61 -13.82 7.04 12.41
N TYR A 62 -13.49 5.85 12.92
CA TYR A 62 -12.10 5.44 13.08
C TYR A 62 -11.40 5.32 11.71
N PHE A 63 -12.01 4.61 10.77
CA PHE A 63 -11.45 4.24 9.48
C PHE A 63 -11.11 5.45 8.60
N HIS A 64 -11.93 6.50 8.67
CA HIS A 64 -11.75 7.76 7.93
C HIS A 64 -10.97 8.83 8.71
N SER A 65 -10.60 8.57 9.97
CA SER A 65 -9.73 9.45 10.76
C SER A 65 -8.24 9.21 10.45
N ASP A 66 -7.36 9.89 11.18
CA ASP A 66 -5.91 9.59 11.18
C ASP A 66 -5.56 8.23 11.81
N ARG A 67 -6.56 7.48 12.30
CA ARG A 67 -6.42 6.13 12.89
C ARG A 67 -5.47 6.07 14.09
N GLU A 68 -5.41 7.15 14.87
CA GLU A 68 -4.51 7.26 16.03
C GLU A 68 -5.18 6.91 17.37
N SER A 69 -6.46 6.56 17.36
CA SER A 69 -7.24 6.33 18.59
C SER A 69 -7.35 4.86 18.96
N GLU A 70 -6.40 4.36 19.75
CA GLU A 70 -6.51 3.05 20.42
C GLU A 70 -7.79 2.98 21.29
N TYR A 71 -8.24 4.12 21.82
CA TYR A 71 -9.44 4.22 22.65
C TYR A 71 -10.71 3.84 21.89
N VAL A 72 -10.88 4.32 20.66
CA VAL A 72 -12.05 3.98 19.83
C VAL A 72 -12.09 2.49 19.51
N LEU A 73 -10.94 1.90 19.15
CA LEU A 73 -10.85 0.46 18.87
C LEU A 73 -11.20 -0.40 20.10
N ASN A 74 -10.69 -0.04 21.27
CA ASN A 74 -11.05 -0.71 22.52
C ASN A 74 -12.55 -0.56 22.82
N GLY A 75 -13.13 0.61 22.54
CA GLY A 75 -14.57 0.85 22.64
C GLY A 75 -15.39 -0.11 21.76
N ILE A 76 -15.00 -0.26 20.48
CA ILE A 76 -15.63 -1.19 19.53
C ILE A 76 -15.51 -2.63 20.06
N VAL A 77 -14.33 -3.07 20.49
CA VAL A 77 -14.11 -4.43 21.02
C VAL A 77 -14.97 -4.71 22.25
N HIS A 78 -15.02 -3.77 23.21
CA HIS A 78 -15.83 -3.92 24.42
C HIS A 78 -17.33 -3.98 24.13
N GLU A 79 -17.79 -3.21 23.15
CA GLU A 79 -19.18 -3.23 22.71
C GLU A 79 -19.53 -4.53 21.99
N CYS A 80 -18.65 -5.03 21.11
CA CYS A 80 -18.80 -6.36 20.52
C CYS A 80 -18.87 -7.47 21.58
N ASP A 81 -18.03 -7.40 22.61
CA ASP A 81 -18.06 -8.33 23.74
C ASP A 81 -19.35 -8.22 24.55
N ARG A 82 -19.91 -7.01 24.71
CA ARG A 82 -21.22 -6.81 25.36
C ARG A 82 -22.31 -7.51 24.57
N LEU A 83 -22.37 -7.26 23.26
CA LEU A 83 -23.37 -7.85 22.36
C LEU A 83 -23.30 -9.39 22.33
N LEU A 84 -22.10 -9.97 22.35
CA LEU A 84 -21.95 -11.43 22.47
C LEU A 84 -22.56 -11.97 23.77
N ARG A 85 -22.30 -11.31 24.91
CA ARG A 85 -22.87 -11.72 26.21
C ARG A 85 -24.38 -11.54 26.29
N GLU A 86 -24.94 -10.57 25.55
CA GLU A 86 -26.37 -10.33 25.49
C GLU A 86 -27.09 -11.29 24.54
N ALA A 87 -26.45 -11.67 23.42
CA ALA A 87 -26.96 -12.65 22.49
C ALA A 87 -27.18 -14.04 23.14
N ASP A 88 -26.41 -14.39 24.17
CA ASP A 88 -26.63 -15.60 24.97
C ASP A 88 -27.93 -15.56 25.79
N LYS A 89 -28.49 -14.37 25.99
CA LYS A 89 -29.66 -14.11 26.86
C LYS A 89 -30.88 -13.63 26.09
N ASN A 90 -30.69 -13.08 24.89
CA ASN A 90 -31.73 -12.40 24.12
C ASN A 90 -31.61 -12.72 22.62
N GLU A 91 -32.65 -13.33 22.05
CA GLU A 91 -32.71 -13.68 20.62
C GLU A 91 -32.67 -12.45 19.70
N ASN A 92 -33.13 -11.27 20.15
CA ASN A 92 -33.00 -10.04 19.38
C ASN A 92 -31.53 -9.61 19.26
N ALA A 93 -30.75 -9.68 20.35
CA ALA A 93 -29.32 -9.38 20.31
C ALA A 93 -28.56 -10.41 19.46
N LYS A 94 -29.00 -11.67 19.47
CA LYS A 94 -28.45 -12.72 18.62
C LYS A 94 -28.65 -12.48 17.14
N SER A 95 -29.75 -11.83 16.73
CA SER A 95 -29.95 -11.43 15.33
C SER A 95 -28.99 -10.35 14.83
N LEU A 96 -28.36 -9.58 15.74
CA LEU A 96 -27.34 -8.59 15.39
C LEU A 96 -25.98 -9.23 15.07
N LEU A 97 -25.77 -10.51 15.43
CA LEU A 97 -24.51 -11.24 15.19
C LEU A 97 -24.41 -11.75 13.74
N ASN A 98 -24.62 -10.87 12.78
CA ASN A 98 -24.48 -11.12 11.34
C ASN A 98 -23.01 -11.03 10.90
N ASP A 99 -22.76 -11.10 9.60
CA ASP A 99 -21.41 -11.02 9.05
C ASP A 99 -20.76 -9.64 9.25
N GLU A 100 -21.52 -8.54 9.15
CA GLU A 100 -21.05 -7.18 9.44
C GLU A 100 -20.55 -7.06 10.89
N PHE A 101 -21.29 -7.58 11.87
CA PHE A 101 -20.84 -7.63 13.27
C PHE A 101 -19.49 -8.33 13.42
N HIS A 102 -19.36 -9.54 12.84
CA HIS A 102 -18.14 -10.33 12.93
C HIS A 102 -16.97 -9.66 12.20
N ALA A 103 -17.24 -8.97 11.09
CA ALA A 103 -16.26 -8.19 10.34
C ALA A 103 -15.72 -7.02 11.18
N LEU A 104 -16.61 -6.18 11.74
CA LEU A 104 -16.23 -5.03 12.56
C LEU A 104 -15.40 -5.46 13.77
N TYR A 105 -15.80 -6.55 14.44
CA TYR A 105 -15.06 -7.06 15.58
C TYR A 105 -13.66 -7.55 15.19
N ALA A 106 -13.56 -8.36 14.13
CA ALA A 106 -12.28 -8.86 13.64
C ALA A 106 -11.37 -7.73 13.16
N LEU A 107 -11.92 -6.73 12.48
CA LEU A 107 -11.20 -5.55 12.02
C LEU A 107 -10.64 -4.74 13.19
N ALA A 108 -11.45 -4.42 14.21
CA ALA A 108 -10.98 -3.67 15.37
C ALA A 108 -9.86 -4.40 16.14
N LEU A 109 -9.98 -5.71 16.32
CA LEU A 109 -8.92 -6.54 16.92
C LEU A 109 -7.63 -6.50 16.09
N SER A 110 -7.73 -6.58 14.76
CA SER A 110 -6.57 -6.52 13.87
C SER A 110 -5.88 -5.15 13.89
N GLU A 111 -6.64 -4.07 13.96
CA GLU A 111 -6.12 -2.70 13.99
C GLU A 111 -5.40 -2.37 15.30
N LEU A 112 -5.82 -2.95 16.42
CA LEU A 112 -5.13 -2.78 17.71
C LEU A 112 -3.65 -3.18 17.63
N THR A 113 -3.29 -4.09 16.71
CA THR A 113 -1.89 -4.53 16.52
C THR A 113 -0.96 -3.38 16.14
N ILE A 114 -1.44 -2.31 15.50
CA ILE A 114 -0.63 -1.14 15.13
C ILE A 114 -0.08 -0.46 16.38
N PHE A 115 -0.88 -0.37 17.45
CA PHE A 115 -0.48 0.22 18.73
C PHE A 115 0.40 -0.73 19.54
N LYS A 116 0.08 -2.03 19.50
CA LYS A 116 0.78 -3.06 20.28
C LYS A 116 2.13 -3.44 19.71
N ALA A 117 2.32 -3.35 18.39
CA ALA A 117 3.61 -3.61 17.75
C ALA A 117 4.73 -2.66 18.22
N ALA A 118 4.38 -1.49 18.75
CA ALA A 118 5.32 -0.52 19.29
C ALA A 118 5.62 -0.70 20.79
N GLN A 119 4.87 -1.56 21.50
CA GLN A 119 4.98 -1.76 22.95
C GLN A 119 5.88 -2.97 23.24
N GLU A 120 6.96 -2.75 24.00
CA GLU A 120 7.86 -3.85 24.39
C GLU A 120 7.12 -4.90 25.23
N GLY A 121 7.17 -6.16 24.81
CA GLY A 121 6.62 -7.30 25.54
C GLY A 121 5.16 -7.67 25.20
N GLU A 122 4.49 -6.92 24.32
CA GLU A 122 3.16 -7.27 23.82
C GLU A 122 3.22 -8.39 22.77
N ASP A 123 2.35 -9.40 22.94
CA ASP A 123 2.22 -10.51 22.00
C ASP A 123 1.16 -10.20 20.94
N ILE A 124 1.58 -9.51 19.88
CA ILE A 124 0.70 -9.15 18.76
C ILE A 124 0.07 -10.37 18.06
N SER A 125 0.63 -11.58 18.25
CA SER A 125 0.07 -12.79 17.63
C SER A 125 -1.34 -13.09 18.14
N GLN A 126 -1.60 -12.86 19.43
CA GLN A 126 -2.91 -13.13 20.03
C GLN A 126 -4.01 -12.24 19.44
N TYR A 127 -3.69 -10.99 19.10
CA TYR A 127 -4.65 -10.09 18.46
C TYR A 127 -5.01 -10.56 17.04
N PHE A 128 -4.01 -10.99 16.26
CA PHE A 128 -4.26 -11.57 14.93
C PHE A 128 -5.02 -12.90 15.02
N ASP A 129 -4.65 -13.79 15.93
CA ASP A 129 -5.32 -15.07 16.14
C ASP A 129 -6.77 -14.86 16.55
N ASN A 130 -7.03 -13.96 17.50
CA ASN A 130 -8.39 -13.60 17.92
C ASN A 130 -9.18 -12.97 16.76
N ALA A 131 -8.59 -12.06 16.00
CA ALA A 131 -9.23 -11.42 14.85
C ALA A 131 -9.64 -12.46 13.79
N LEU A 132 -8.72 -13.38 13.44
CA LEU A 132 -9.00 -14.48 12.51
C LEU A 132 -10.09 -15.40 13.06
N GLU A 133 -10.02 -15.79 14.34
CA GLU A 133 -11.04 -16.63 14.95
C GLU A 133 -12.42 -15.96 14.88
N ARG A 134 -12.52 -14.65 15.14
CA ARG A 134 -13.78 -13.90 15.03
C ARG A 134 -14.35 -13.92 13.61
N ALA A 135 -13.52 -13.67 12.61
CA ALA A 135 -13.96 -13.69 11.21
C ALA A 135 -14.36 -15.12 10.78
N GLU A 136 -13.60 -16.14 11.16
CA GLU A 136 -13.88 -17.55 10.85
C GLU A 136 -15.14 -18.06 11.57
N LEU A 137 -15.42 -17.61 12.80
CA LEU A 137 -16.68 -17.89 13.49
C LEU A 137 -17.88 -17.28 12.76
N GLY A 138 -17.75 -16.05 12.27
CA GLY A 138 -18.76 -15.43 11.41
C GLY A 138 -18.97 -16.23 10.13
N LEU A 139 -17.89 -16.66 9.48
CA LEU A 139 -17.94 -17.38 8.20
C LEU A 139 -18.57 -18.77 8.37
N LYS A 140 -18.38 -19.43 9.53
CA LYS A 140 -19.10 -20.68 9.85
C LYS A 140 -20.62 -20.49 9.88
N ARG A 141 -21.12 -19.30 10.23
CA ARG A 141 -22.55 -18.95 10.25
C ARG A 141 -23.04 -18.44 8.90
N THR A 142 -22.20 -17.69 8.19
CA THR A 142 -22.49 -17.10 6.88
C THR A 142 -21.40 -17.48 5.87
N PRO A 143 -21.36 -18.72 5.36
CA PRO A 143 -20.24 -19.24 4.55
C PRO A 143 -19.96 -18.49 3.25
N ASP A 144 -21.00 -17.86 2.71
CA ASP A 144 -20.92 -17.12 1.45
C ASP A 144 -20.60 -15.63 1.64
N SER A 145 -20.34 -15.17 2.88
CA SER A 145 -20.02 -13.76 3.13
C SER A 145 -18.68 -13.38 2.52
N ASP A 146 -18.73 -12.58 1.46
CA ASP A 146 -17.53 -12.04 0.82
C ASP A 146 -16.85 -10.96 1.67
N LEU A 147 -17.61 -10.24 2.50
CA LEU A 147 -17.07 -9.29 3.47
C LEU A 147 -16.14 -10.00 4.47
N LEU A 148 -16.58 -11.12 5.07
CA LEU A 148 -15.76 -11.85 6.04
C LEU A 148 -14.51 -12.46 5.38
N LYS A 149 -14.61 -12.95 4.14
CA LYS A 149 -13.43 -13.41 3.40
C LYS A 149 -12.45 -12.25 3.14
N LEU A 150 -12.94 -11.07 2.75
CA LEU A 150 -12.11 -9.88 2.57
C LEU A 150 -11.42 -9.46 3.88
N VAL A 151 -12.13 -9.49 5.01
CA VAL A 151 -11.54 -9.23 6.33
C VAL A 151 -10.45 -10.25 6.68
N ILE A 152 -10.68 -11.54 6.42
CA ILE A 152 -9.64 -12.58 6.59
C ILE A 152 -8.42 -12.26 5.73
N ALA A 153 -8.61 -11.86 4.46
CA ALA A 153 -7.52 -11.49 3.58
C ALA A 153 -6.72 -10.30 4.14
N LYS A 154 -7.41 -9.24 4.62
CA LYS A 154 -6.78 -8.09 5.28
C LYS A 154 -5.93 -8.53 6.46
N ILE A 155 -6.49 -9.32 7.37
CA ILE A 155 -5.80 -9.74 8.60
C ILE A 155 -4.53 -10.53 8.28
N ILE A 156 -4.60 -11.43 7.30
CA ILE A 156 -3.42 -12.20 6.86
C ILE A 156 -2.37 -11.28 6.23
N ILE A 157 -2.76 -10.37 5.35
CA ILE A 157 -1.85 -9.42 4.70
C ILE A 157 -1.20 -8.50 5.76
N GLN A 158 -1.96 -8.06 6.76
CA GLN A 158 -1.45 -7.24 7.86
C GLN A 158 -0.45 -7.98 8.77
N SER A 159 -0.69 -9.27 9.03
CA SER A 159 0.14 -10.05 9.94
C SER A 159 1.50 -10.41 9.34
N ILE A 160 1.60 -10.61 8.02
CA ILE A 160 2.87 -10.94 7.34
C ILE A 160 4.00 -9.98 7.74
N PRO A 161 3.90 -8.66 7.51
CA PRO A 161 4.96 -7.73 7.86
C PRO A 161 5.11 -7.56 9.38
N LEU A 162 4.00 -7.40 10.10
CA LEU A 162 4.04 -7.01 11.51
C LEU A 162 4.45 -8.16 12.45
N GLN A 163 3.90 -9.36 12.24
CA GLN A 163 4.12 -10.51 13.12
C GLN A 163 5.39 -11.29 12.76
N PHE A 164 5.71 -11.38 11.47
CA PHE A 164 6.74 -12.27 10.96
C PHE A 164 7.94 -11.54 10.35
N VAL A 165 7.77 -10.77 9.26
CA VAL A 165 8.90 -10.18 8.51
C VAL A 165 9.74 -9.24 9.38
N SER A 166 9.11 -8.45 10.25
CA SER A 166 9.78 -7.51 11.16
C SER A 166 10.82 -8.16 12.10
N LYS A 167 10.77 -9.48 12.28
CA LYS A 167 11.66 -10.25 13.17
C LYS A 167 12.72 -11.04 12.40
N LEU A 168 12.69 -11.00 11.07
CA LEU A 168 13.59 -11.77 10.22
C LEU A 168 14.85 -10.98 9.88
N THR A 169 15.91 -11.72 9.56
CA THR A 169 17.17 -11.22 9.02
C THR A 169 17.55 -12.07 7.82
N VAL A 170 18.53 -11.64 7.02
CA VAL A 170 19.00 -12.40 5.84
C VAL A 170 19.46 -13.83 6.15
N ASP A 171 19.81 -14.13 7.40
CA ASP A 171 20.25 -15.45 7.87
C ASP A 171 19.16 -16.27 8.59
N SER A 172 17.93 -15.75 8.66
CA SER A 172 16.80 -16.45 9.27
C SER A 172 16.46 -17.75 8.56
N LYS A 173 15.91 -18.70 9.32
CA LYS A 173 15.57 -20.05 8.89
C LYS A 173 14.07 -20.28 8.93
N ALA A 174 13.60 -21.25 8.15
CA ALA A 174 12.19 -21.64 8.16
C ALA A 174 11.63 -21.98 9.56
N THR A 175 12.47 -22.45 10.50
CA THR A 175 12.07 -22.73 11.88
C THR A 175 11.77 -21.49 12.73
N ASP A 176 12.17 -20.32 12.27
CA ASP A 176 11.98 -19.05 13.00
C ASP A 176 10.56 -18.49 12.80
N VAL A 177 9.81 -19.05 11.85
CA VAL A 177 8.43 -18.68 11.55
C VAL A 177 7.52 -19.90 11.75
N PRO A 178 6.46 -19.82 12.57
CA PRO A 178 5.58 -20.96 12.86
C PRO A 178 4.67 -21.34 11.69
N VAL A 179 4.61 -20.53 10.63
CA VAL A 179 3.72 -20.68 9.47
C VAL A 179 4.49 -20.56 8.16
N ASN A 180 3.97 -21.17 7.10
CA ASN A 180 4.47 -20.97 5.75
C ASN A 180 3.91 -19.66 5.17
N LEU A 181 4.74 -18.61 5.11
CA LEU A 181 4.32 -17.27 4.68
C LEU A 181 3.83 -17.22 3.22
N PHE A 182 4.40 -18.05 2.34
CA PHE A 182 3.90 -18.17 0.97
C PHE A 182 2.46 -18.71 0.94
N GLU A 183 2.17 -19.75 1.73
CA GLU A 183 0.81 -20.30 1.82
C GLU A 183 -0.17 -19.32 2.48
N GLN A 184 0.29 -18.49 3.42
CA GLN A 184 -0.53 -17.42 3.99
C GLN A 184 -0.90 -16.38 2.92
N LEU A 185 0.06 -15.90 2.13
CA LEU A 185 -0.21 -14.94 1.06
C LEU A 185 -1.18 -15.51 0.01
N GLU A 186 -1.00 -16.78 -0.38
CA GLU A 186 -1.94 -17.46 -1.29
C GLU A 186 -3.33 -17.65 -0.66
N LYS A 187 -3.43 -17.93 0.65
CA LYS A 187 -4.70 -17.96 1.38
C LYS A 187 -5.37 -16.57 1.33
N ALA A 188 -4.62 -15.49 1.51
CA ALA A 188 -5.15 -14.13 1.41
C ALA A 188 -5.69 -13.84 0.01
N LYS A 189 -4.92 -14.13 -1.04
CA LYS A 189 -5.33 -13.97 -2.45
C LYS A 189 -6.62 -14.73 -2.77
N LYS A 190 -6.77 -15.95 -2.22
CA LYS A 190 -7.99 -16.77 -2.40
C LYS A 190 -9.22 -16.19 -1.69
N ASN A 191 -9.02 -15.54 -0.54
CA ASN A 191 -10.11 -14.92 0.21
C ASN A 191 -10.43 -13.49 -0.25
N PHE A 192 -9.56 -12.87 -1.05
CA PHE A 192 -9.76 -11.51 -1.53
C PHE A 192 -10.97 -11.41 -2.46
N ASN A 193 -11.97 -10.65 -2.02
CA ASN A 193 -13.08 -10.17 -2.87
C ASN A 193 -13.44 -8.73 -2.49
N GLY A 194 -12.76 -7.76 -3.10
CA GLY A 194 -12.98 -6.32 -2.86
C GLY A 194 -14.34 -5.79 -3.32
N GLN A 195 -15.15 -6.55 -4.06
CA GLN A 195 -16.45 -6.06 -4.55
C GLN A 195 -17.48 -5.87 -3.41
N SER A 196 -17.32 -6.62 -2.32
CA SER A 196 -18.21 -6.55 -1.15
C SER A 196 -18.04 -5.25 -0.36
N ASN A 197 -16.84 -4.67 -0.39
CA ASN A 197 -16.51 -3.39 0.19
C ASN A 197 -15.29 -2.83 -0.56
N VAL A 198 -15.54 -1.90 -1.48
CA VAL A 198 -14.53 -1.39 -2.42
C VAL A 198 -13.41 -0.64 -1.71
N GLU A 199 -13.75 0.13 -0.68
CA GLU A 199 -12.79 0.92 0.09
C GLU A 199 -11.85 0.01 0.90
N LEU A 200 -12.41 -0.95 1.64
CA LEU A 200 -11.63 -1.96 2.34
C LEU A 200 -10.80 -2.79 1.35
N GLY A 201 -11.40 -3.17 0.21
CA GLY A 201 -10.73 -3.89 -0.87
C GLY A 201 -9.51 -3.13 -1.39
N PHE A 202 -9.62 -1.82 -1.55
CA PHE A 202 -8.51 -0.98 -1.97
C PHE A 202 -7.40 -0.95 -0.91
N GLU A 203 -7.75 -0.74 0.37
CA GLU A 203 -6.77 -0.78 1.46
C GLU A 203 -6.01 -2.11 1.49
N VAL A 204 -6.70 -3.25 1.35
CA VAL A 204 -6.05 -4.57 1.33
C VAL A 204 -5.06 -4.68 0.17
N LEU A 205 -5.37 -4.13 -1.01
CA LEU A 205 -4.45 -4.13 -2.15
C LEU A 205 -3.26 -3.19 -1.95
N GLN A 206 -3.45 -2.05 -1.28
CA GLN A 206 -2.33 -1.16 -0.90
C GLN A 206 -1.40 -1.86 0.09
N MET A 207 -1.96 -2.54 1.10
CA MET A 207 -1.15 -3.34 2.03
C MET A 207 -0.42 -4.49 1.34
N PHE A 208 -1.00 -5.06 0.28
CA PHE A 208 -0.33 -6.06 -0.53
C PHE A 208 0.85 -5.47 -1.32
N ASP A 209 0.68 -4.27 -1.89
CA ASP A 209 1.78 -3.52 -2.54
C ASP A 209 2.93 -3.25 -1.55
N ASP A 210 2.60 -2.83 -0.31
CA ASP A 210 3.58 -2.63 0.76
C ASP A 210 4.36 -3.93 1.09
N ILE A 211 3.72 -5.10 1.05
CA ILE A 211 4.42 -6.38 1.22
C ILE A 211 5.43 -6.60 0.09
N LEU A 212 5.07 -6.29 -1.15
CA LEU A 212 5.99 -6.46 -2.29
C LEU A 212 7.19 -5.53 -2.15
N ASP A 213 6.97 -4.27 -1.79
CA ASP A 213 8.04 -3.30 -1.52
C ASP A 213 8.97 -3.77 -0.38
N ILE A 214 8.40 -4.29 0.72
CA ILE A 214 9.17 -4.86 1.83
C ILE A 214 10.02 -6.05 1.37
N LEU A 215 9.47 -6.92 0.50
CA LEU A 215 10.17 -8.11 0.02
C LEU A 215 11.28 -7.79 -0.98
N GLU A 216 11.07 -6.80 -1.87
CA GLU A 216 12.09 -6.32 -2.81
C GLU A 216 13.28 -5.71 -2.06
N ASN A 217 13.00 -4.96 -0.99
CA ASN A 217 14.01 -4.24 -0.22
C ASN A 217 14.55 -5.01 1.00
N PHE A 218 14.14 -6.27 1.20
CA PHE A 218 14.46 -7.03 2.41
C PHE A 218 15.97 -7.22 2.59
N GLY A 219 16.50 -6.76 3.74
CA GLY A 219 17.91 -6.86 4.08
C GLY A 219 18.80 -5.72 3.56
N LEU A 220 18.26 -4.79 2.78
CA LEU A 220 18.99 -3.60 2.30
C LEU A 220 18.99 -2.43 3.31
N GLU A 221 18.42 -2.63 4.49
CA GLU A 221 18.19 -1.60 5.51
C GLU A 221 19.46 -0.85 5.95
N ASN A 222 20.63 -1.48 5.88
CA ASN A 222 21.91 -0.88 6.25
C ASN A 222 22.66 -0.26 5.06
N ASN A 223 22.19 -0.48 3.83
CA ASN A 223 22.81 0.01 2.59
C ASN A 223 22.10 1.27 2.06
N VAL A 224 20.95 1.63 2.63
CA VAL A 224 20.26 2.88 2.33
C VAL A 224 20.82 3.95 3.27
N ASP A 225 21.86 4.68 2.83
CA ASP A 225 22.31 5.87 3.54
C ASP A 225 21.15 6.89 3.57
N GLU A 226 20.62 7.17 4.76
CA GLU A 226 19.64 8.24 4.99
C GLU A 226 20.38 9.59 4.95
N GLY A 227 20.77 10.01 3.75
CA GLY A 227 21.40 11.30 3.48
C GLY A 227 21.15 11.71 2.03
N LEU A 228 20.52 12.87 1.84
CA LEU A 228 20.50 13.60 0.57
C LEU A 228 21.95 14.07 0.35
N ASP A 229 22.73 13.39 -0.49
CA ASP A 229 23.95 13.86 -1.19
C ASP A 229 24.87 12.68 -1.57
N SER A 230 24.40 11.75 -2.39
CA SER A 230 25.31 10.90 -3.16
C SER A 230 24.91 10.94 -4.62
N ASP A 231 25.70 11.69 -5.39
CA ASP A 231 25.69 11.69 -6.87
C ASP A 231 26.09 10.32 -7.45
N ASP A 232 26.35 9.31 -6.61
CA ASP A 232 26.46 7.90 -6.97
C ASP A 232 25.08 7.23 -6.79
N GLU A 233 24.26 7.26 -7.83
CA GLU A 233 23.08 6.39 -7.97
C GLU A 233 23.53 4.95 -8.30
N GLU A 234 24.32 4.30 -7.45
CA GLU A 234 24.50 2.84 -7.57
C GLU A 234 23.18 2.19 -7.17
N GLU A 235 22.46 1.64 -8.16
CA GLU A 235 21.30 0.77 -7.92
C GLU A 235 21.70 -0.35 -6.98
N LEU A 236 21.15 -0.33 -5.76
CA LEU A 236 21.41 -1.37 -4.78
C LEU A 236 20.83 -2.70 -5.29
N GLU A 237 21.70 -3.63 -5.65
CA GLU A 237 21.27 -4.94 -6.11
C GLU A 237 20.41 -5.65 -5.04
N PRO A 238 19.27 -6.24 -5.42
CA PRO A 238 18.44 -7.01 -4.50
C PRO A 238 19.20 -8.18 -3.86
N ILE A 239 19.01 -8.39 -2.56
CA ILE A 239 19.64 -9.51 -1.86
C ILE A 239 18.92 -10.82 -2.23
N VAL A 240 19.63 -11.74 -2.89
CA VAL A 240 19.09 -13.07 -3.20
C VAL A 240 19.11 -13.96 -1.95
N LEU A 241 17.93 -14.32 -1.46
CA LEU A 241 17.78 -15.12 -0.24
C LEU A 241 18.04 -16.62 -0.50
N LYS A 242 18.65 -17.30 0.47
CA LYS A 242 18.89 -18.76 0.42
C LYS A 242 17.56 -19.53 0.36
N LYS A 243 17.53 -20.68 -0.33
CA LYS A 243 16.32 -21.53 -0.44
C LYS A 243 15.67 -21.93 0.88
N SER A 244 16.44 -21.98 1.97
CA SER A 244 15.97 -22.31 3.32
C SER A 244 15.35 -21.12 4.07
N HIS A 245 15.48 -19.91 3.53
CA HIS A 245 14.95 -18.70 4.13
C HIS A 245 13.42 -18.65 3.98
N PRO A 246 12.66 -18.26 5.03
CA PRO A 246 11.19 -18.25 5.00
C PRO A 246 10.59 -17.34 3.91
N LEU A 247 11.30 -16.29 3.49
CA LEU A 247 10.85 -15.37 2.43
C LEU A 247 11.32 -15.76 1.02
N HIS A 248 12.14 -16.80 0.85
CA HIS A 248 12.73 -17.11 -0.46
C HIS A 248 11.66 -17.33 -1.55
N ARG A 249 10.65 -18.16 -1.27
CA ARG A 249 9.56 -18.41 -2.22
C ARG A 249 8.69 -17.18 -2.48
N LEU A 250 8.55 -16.31 -1.49
CA LEU A 250 7.83 -15.04 -1.65
C LEU A 250 8.60 -14.12 -2.59
N GLN A 251 9.92 -14.03 -2.42
CA GLN A 251 10.82 -13.26 -3.29
C GLN A 251 10.77 -13.76 -4.74
N GLU A 252 10.85 -15.08 -4.96
CA GLU A 252 10.71 -15.67 -6.31
C GLU A 252 9.35 -15.36 -6.97
N SER A 253 8.31 -15.13 -6.16
CA SER A 253 6.95 -14.89 -6.64
C SER A 253 6.60 -13.42 -6.87
N ILE A 254 7.50 -12.47 -6.58
CA ILE A 254 7.24 -11.02 -6.68
C ILE A 254 6.68 -10.63 -8.06
N PRO A 255 7.26 -11.05 -9.21
CA PRO A 255 6.74 -10.67 -10.52
C PRO A 255 5.28 -11.13 -10.74
N ALA A 256 4.98 -12.37 -10.39
CA ALA A 256 3.63 -12.93 -10.51
C ALA A 256 2.63 -12.22 -9.57
N ASN A 257 3.08 -11.78 -8.40
CA ASN A 257 2.25 -11.06 -7.45
C ASN A 257 1.98 -9.61 -7.88
N TYR A 258 2.93 -8.92 -8.52
CA TYR A 258 2.66 -7.62 -9.13
C TYR A 258 1.62 -7.72 -10.26
N VAL A 259 1.69 -8.77 -11.09
CA VAL A 259 0.66 -9.03 -12.11
C VAL A 259 -0.71 -9.25 -11.48
N TRP A 260 -0.79 -10.10 -10.45
CA TRP A 260 -2.04 -10.35 -9.73
C TRP A 260 -2.61 -9.07 -9.09
N LEU A 261 -1.76 -8.28 -8.42
CA LEU A 261 -2.13 -7.02 -7.77
C LEU A 261 -2.70 -6.04 -8.79
N ARG A 262 -1.98 -5.81 -9.90
CA ARG A 262 -2.40 -4.91 -10.97
C ARG A 262 -3.74 -5.32 -11.57
N GLU A 263 -3.88 -6.58 -12.02
CA GLU A 263 -5.13 -7.06 -12.62
C GLU A 263 -6.31 -7.04 -11.65
N THR A 264 -6.06 -7.27 -10.36
CA THR A 264 -7.09 -7.24 -9.33
C THR A 264 -7.50 -5.82 -8.99
N MET A 265 -6.56 -4.89 -8.87
CA MET A 265 -6.82 -3.47 -8.66
C MET A 265 -7.54 -2.85 -9.86
N GLN A 266 -7.18 -3.22 -11.09
CA GLN A 266 -7.89 -2.76 -12.30
C GLN A 266 -9.36 -3.20 -12.31
N ARG A 267 -9.64 -4.47 -11.97
CA ARG A 267 -11.03 -4.96 -11.88
C ARG A 267 -11.82 -4.25 -10.78
N LEU A 268 -11.18 -3.94 -9.65
CA LEU A 268 -11.82 -3.19 -8.57
C LEU A 268 -12.10 -1.74 -8.99
N PHE A 269 -11.16 -1.10 -9.69
CA PHE A 269 -11.26 0.27 -10.18
C PHE A 269 -12.50 0.52 -11.06
N GLU A 270 -12.90 -0.48 -11.85
CA GLU A 270 -14.11 -0.42 -12.69
C GLU A 270 -15.40 -0.24 -11.87
N GLN A 271 -15.37 -0.57 -10.58
CA GLN A 271 -16.53 -0.53 -9.67
C GLN A 271 -16.51 0.67 -8.72
N VAL A 272 -15.45 1.47 -8.72
CA VAL A 272 -15.33 2.61 -7.79
C VAL A 272 -16.19 3.77 -8.27
N GLU A 273 -17.24 4.08 -7.50
CA GLU A 273 -18.08 5.26 -7.72
C GLU A 273 -17.59 6.49 -6.93
N ASP A 274 -17.00 6.26 -5.75
CA ASP A 274 -16.48 7.35 -4.92
C ASP A 274 -15.32 8.09 -5.63
N PRO A 275 -15.43 9.40 -5.89
CA PRO A 275 -14.41 10.14 -6.63
C PRO A 275 -13.04 10.16 -5.96
N LYS A 276 -12.98 10.19 -4.63
CA LYS A 276 -11.73 10.26 -3.87
C LYS A 276 -10.99 8.92 -3.97
N ILE A 277 -11.69 7.82 -3.67
CA ILE A 277 -11.13 6.47 -3.81
C ILE A 277 -10.71 6.22 -5.26
N ARG A 278 -11.50 6.71 -6.22
CA ARG A 278 -11.20 6.54 -7.65
C ARG A 278 -9.91 7.26 -8.03
N VAL A 279 -9.68 8.49 -7.55
CA VAL A 279 -8.44 9.23 -7.79
C VAL A 279 -7.25 8.50 -7.18
N ASP A 280 -7.36 8.07 -5.91
CA ASP A 280 -6.27 7.39 -5.20
C ASP A 280 -5.93 6.04 -5.85
N MET A 281 -6.94 5.25 -6.24
CA MET A 281 -6.74 3.97 -6.90
C MET A 281 -6.19 4.13 -8.33
N ALA A 282 -6.61 5.17 -9.07
CA ALA A 282 -6.01 5.50 -10.35
C ALA A 282 -4.52 5.81 -10.18
N ARG A 283 -4.14 6.55 -9.14
CA ARG A 283 -2.73 6.87 -8.85
C ARG A 283 -1.93 5.60 -8.59
N SER A 284 -2.43 4.72 -7.72
CA SER A 284 -1.79 3.41 -7.44
C SER A 284 -1.65 2.56 -8.71
N LEU A 285 -2.68 2.47 -9.54
CA LEU A 285 -2.61 1.77 -10.82
C LEU A 285 -1.56 2.35 -11.76
N GLY A 286 -1.48 3.69 -11.85
CA GLY A 286 -0.44 4.39 -12.60
C GLY A 286 0.96 3.93 -12.18
N HIS A 287 1.24 3.93 -10.88
CA HIS A 287 2.52 3.49 -10.34
C HIS A 287 2.79 1.99 -10.53
N LEU A 288 1.78 1.13 -10.46
CA LEU A 288 1.92 -0.31 -10.73
C LEU A 288 2.27 -0.57 -12.21
N PHE A 289 1.72 0.23 -13.12
CA PHE A 289 2.10 0.16 -14.54
C PHE A 289 3.51 0.68 -14.78
N LEU A 290 3.94 1.77 -14.14
CA LEU A 290 5.35 2.21 -14.20
C LEU A 290 6.29 1.14 -13.65
N LYS A 291 5.94 0.51 -12.52
CA LYS A 291 6.69 -0.62 -11.95
C LYS A 291 6.82 -1.79 -12.94
N SER A 292 5.76 -2.06 -13.69
CA SER A 292 5.78 -3.09 -14.74
C SER A 292 6.62 -2.70 -15.95
N ALA A 293 6.88 -1.40 -16.15
CA ALA A 293 7.70 -0.89 -17.24
C ALA A 293 9.19 -0.86 -16.90
N GLU A 294 9.60 -0.89 -15.62
CA GLU A 294 11.00 -0.76 -15.18
C GLU A 294 11.95 -1.75 -15.88
N GLU A 295 11.73 -3.06 -15.69
CA GLU A 295 12.57 -4.11 -16.28
C GLU A 295 12.64 -4.03 -17.82
N PRO A 296 11.51 -4.00 -18.57
CA PRO A 296 11.60 -3.90 -20.02
C PRO A 296 12.19 -2.57 -20.50
N SER A 297 12.09 -1.48 -19.71
CA SER A 297 12.79 -0.23 -20.01
C SER A 297 14.29 -0.39 -19.85
N SER A 298 14.74 -1.02 -18.75
CA SER A 298 16.16 -1.29 -18.50
C SER A 298 16.76 -2.15 -19.61
N VAL A 299 16.12 -3.26 -19.97
CA VAL A 299 16.55 -4.14 -21.08
C VAL A 299 16.63 -3.39 -22.41
N PHE A 300 15.69 -2.48 -22.68
CA PHE A 300 15.74 -1.64 -23.87
C PHE A 300 16.90 -0.63 -23.83
N LEU A 301 17.14 0.01 -22.69
CA LEU A 301 18.16 1.05 -22.57
C LEU A 301 19.59 0.49 -22.56
N GLN A 302 19.81 -0.72 -22.03
CA GLN A 302 21.11 -1.41 -22.03
C GLN A 302 21.69 -1.62 -23.43
N GLN A 303 20.88 -1.59 -24.50
CA GLN A 303 21.41 -1.70 -25.87
C GLN A 303 22.27 -0.49 -26.30
N TYR A 304 22.19 0.61 -25.56
CA TYR A 304 22.95 1.84 -25.80
C TYR A 304 24.22 1.94 -24.95
N ASP A 305 24.48 0.95 -24.08
CA ASP A 305 25.74 0.85 -23.35
C ASP A 305 26.83 0.29 -24.29
N ASP A 306 27.96 1.02 -24.37
CA ASP A 306 29.05 0.84 -25.36
C ASP A 306 29.74 -0.55 -25.35
N ASP A 307 29.42 -1.43 -24.39
CA ASP A 307 30.03 -2.75 -24.20
C ASP A 307 29.22 -3.93 -24.82
N ALA A 308 28.07 -3.66 -25.43
CA ALA A 308 27.16 -4.71 -25.91
C ALA A 308 27.45 -5.18 -27.36
N ALA A 309 28.24 -6.26 -27.48
CA ALA A 309 28.37 -7.19 -28.61
C ALA A 309 29.40 -6.86 -29.73
N GLU A 310 30.60 -7.48 -29.63
CA GLU A 310 31.58 -7.59 -30.73
C GLU A 310 31.28 -8.73 -31.73
N ASP A 311 30.29 -9.60 -31.49
CA ASP A 311 29.93 -10.74 -32.36
C ASP A 311 28.57 -10.56 -33.07
N SER A 312 28.54 -10.79 -34.40
CA SER A 312 27.42 -10.42 -35.28
C SER A 312 26.13 -11.21 -35.05
N ASN A 313 26.21 -12.44 -34.52
CA ASN A 313 25.03 -13.25 -34.21
C ASN A 313 24.41 -12.92 -32.84
N GLU A 314 25.23 -12.42 -31.91
CA GLU A 314 24.74 -11.94 -30.60
C GLU A 314 24.05 -10.59 -30.76
N ALA A 315 24.59 -9.72 -31.62
CA ALA A 315 23.99 -8.42 -31.95
C ALA A 315 22.56 -8.51 -32.53
N GLU A 316 22.25 -9.48 -33.41
CA GLU A 316 20.90 -9.64 -33.96
C GLU A 316 19.87 -10.10 -32.89
N ASN A 317 20.28 -10.95 -31.94
CA ASN A 317 19.40 -11.40 -30.86
C ASN A 317 19.17 -10.29 -29.83
N VAL A 318 20.23 -9.58 -29.43
CA VAL A 318 20.15 -8.41 -28.53
C VAL A 318 19.20 -7.35 -29.08
N GLN A 319 19.30 -7.02 -30.37
CA GLN A 319 18.41 -6.04 -30.99
C GLN A 319 16.94 -6.49 -31.04
N LYS A 320 16.70 -7.79 -31.21
CA LYS A 320 15.33 -8.35 -31.21
C LYS A 320 14.71 -8.30 -29.82
N ASP A 321 15.48 -8.63 -28.80
CA ASP A 321 15.05 -8.62 -27.40
C ASP A 321 14.81 -7.17 -26.93
N ALA A 322 15.69 -6.24 -27.30
CA ALA A 322 15.51 -4.81 -27.02
C ALA A 322 14.22 -4.25 -27.64
N LYS A 323 13.89 -4.61 -28.89
CA LYS A 323 12.61 -4.17 -29.52
C LYS A 323 11.38 -4.77 -28.85
N ALA A 324 11.46 -6.02 -28.39
CA ALA A 324 10.36 -6.65 -27.66
C ALA A 324 10.15 -5.94 -26.32
N ALA A 325 11.24 -5.68 -25.60
CA ALA A 325 11.26 -4.95 -24.34
C ALA A 325 10.73 -3.51 -24.50
N GLN A 326 11.19 -2.77 -25.52
CA GLN A 326 10.68 -1.44 -25.86
C GLN A 326 9.15 -1.43 -26.01
N LYS A 327 8.61 -2.40 -26.76
CA LYS A 327 7.17 -2.49 -27.01
C LYS A 327 6.39 -2.76 -25.73
N GLU A 328 6.90 -3.63 -24.86
CA GLU A 328 6.31 -3.93 -23.56
C GLU A 328 6.36 -2.72 -22.63
N ALA A 329 7.51 -2.08 -22.51
CA ALA A 329 7.72 -0.86 -21.73
C ALA A 329 6.80 0.29 -22.21
N LEU A 330 6.69 0.51 -23.53
CA LEU A 330 5.78 1.50 -24.11
C LEU A 330 4.32 1.19 -23.75
N SER A 331 3.90 -0.08 -23.85
CA SER A 331 2.55 -0.50 -23.51
C SER A 331 2.22 -0.21 -22.04
N HIS A 332 3.13 -0.53 -21.13
CA HIS A 332 2.95 -0.27 -19.70
C HIS A 332 3.00 1.22 -19.37
N THR A 333 3.94 1.98 -19.92
CA THR A 333 4.07 3.43 -19.69
C THR A 333 2.86 4.21 -20.20
N LEU A 334 2.30 3.82 -21.35
CA LEU A 334 1.06 4.42 -21.87
C LEU A 334 -0.15 4.12 -20.98
N ALA A 335 -0.25 2.90 -20.44
CA ALA A 335 -1.29 2.56 -19.47
C ALA A 335 -1.11 3.34 -18.16
N ALA A 336 0.13 3.50 -17.68
CA ALA A 336 0.43 4.34 -16.53
C ALA A 336 -0.05 5.77 -16.73
N LEU A 337 0.28 6.38 -17.88
CA LEU A 337 -0.15 7.74 -18.22
C LEU A 337 -1.67 7.90 -18.26
N ASP A 338 -2.41 6.92 -18.75
CA ASP A 338 -3.88 6.96 -18.74
C ASP A 338 -4.44 7.01 -17.31
N TYR A 339 -3.89 6.20 -16.40
CA TYR A 339 -4.31 6.18 -15.00
C TYR A 339 -3.83 7.42 -14.22
N LEU A 340 -2.58 7.86 -14.38
CA LEU A 340 -2.06 9.05 -13.70
C LEU A 340 -2.79 10.32 -14.12
N LYS A 341 -3.23 10.43 -15.39
CA LYS A 341 -4.10 11.53 -15.84
C LYS A 341 -5.45 11.54 -15.14
N LYS A 342 -6.04 10.36 -14.88
CA LYS A 342 -7.28 10.22 -14.10
C LYS A 342 -7.08 10.56 -12.62
N ALA A 343 -5.85 10.48 -12.13
CA ALA A 343 -5.48 10.80 -10.76
C ALA A 343 -5.08 12.27 -10.54
N GLN A 344 -5.07 13.11 -11.58
CA GLN A 344 -4.70 14.52 -11.42
C GLN A 344 -5.74 15.29 -10.60
N VAL A 345 -5.25 16.05 -9.62
CA VAL A 345 -6.05 16.97 -8.81
C VAL A 345 -5.63 18.41 -9.12
N GLU A 346 -6.59 19.30 -9.33
CA GLU A 346 -6.34 20.67 -9.82
C GLU A 346 -5.51 21.51 -8.84
N ASP A 347 -5.65 21.29 -7.54
CA ASP A 347 -4.93 22.07 -6.52
C ASP A 347 -3.73 21.30 -5.93
N GLU A 348 -3.34 20.17 -6.54
CA GLU A 348 -2.18 19.38 -6.10
C GLU A 348 -1.12 19.25 -7.22
N PRO A 349 -0.21 20.23 -7.35
CA PRO A 349 0.84 20.22 -8.38
C PRO A 349 1.71 18.95 -8.40
N LYS A 350 1.83 18.23 -7.28
CA LYS A 350 2.55 16.96 -7.20
C LYS A 350 1.96 15.89 -8.13
N THR A 351 0.64 15.81 -8.23
CA THR A 351 -0.04 14.85 -9.13
C THR A 351 0.24 15.15 -10.60
N TRP A 352 0.55 16.41 -10.94
CA TRP A 352 0.93 16.80 -12.28
C TRP A 352 2.36 16.40 -12.60
N VAL A 353 3.27 16.56 -11.62
CA VAL A 353 4.66 16.14 -11.75
C VAL A 353 4.76 14.65 -12.04
N GLU A 354 3.96 13.82 -11.38
CA GLU A 354 3.92 12.36 -11.64
C GLU A 354 3.54 12.05 -13.10
N VAL A 355 2.62 12.82 -13.70
CA VAL A 355 2.29 12.70 -15.14
C VAL A 355 3.42 13.18 -16.03
N ALA A 356 4.16 14.21 -15.60
CA ALA A 356 5.31 14.70 -16.35
C ALA A 356 6.48 13.69 -16.34
N GLU A 357 6.80 13.12 -15.18
CA GLU A 357 7.82 12.07 -15.03
C GLU A 357 7.48 10.86 -15.91
N ALA A 358 6.24 10.38 -15.89
CA ALA A 358 5.81 9.31 -16.80
C ALA A 358 5.88 9.69 -18.30
N HIS A 359 5.80 10.98 -18.64
CA HIS A 359 6.04 11.47 -19.99
C HIS A 359 7.54 11.54 -20.33
N ILE A 360 8.42 11.74 -19.36
CA ILE A 360 9.88 11.61 -19.53
C ILE A 360 10.23 10.14 -19.79
N ASP A 361 9.72 9.22 -18.96
CA ASP A 361 9.88 7.78 -19.16
C ASP A 361 9.43 7.35 -20.56
N LEU A 362 8.28 7.88 -21.01
CA LEU A 362 7.78 7.64 -22.36
C LEU A 362 8.74 8.16 -23.44
N GLY A 363 9.35 9.32 -23.25
CA GLY A 363 10.34 9.88 -24.17
C GLY A 363 11.63 9.07 -24.24
N ASN A 364 12.08 8.53 -23.10
CA ASN A 364 13.25 7.65 -23.01
C ASN A 364 13.06 6.34 -23.80
N LEU A 365 11.81 5.89 -23.95
CA LEU A 365 11.46 4.65 -24.65
C LEU A 365 11.30 4.82 -26.17
N TYR A 366 11.25 6.04 -26.68
CA TYR A 366 11.16 6.30 -28.12
C TYR A 366 12.55 6.43 -28.74
N ASP A 367 12.61 6.15 -30.05
CA ASP A 367 13.86 6.25 -30.81
C ASP A 367 14.44 7.68 -30.70
N TYR A 368 15.77 7.76 -30.56
CA TYR A 368 16.49 9.02 -30.42
C TYR A 368 16.14 10.01 -31.54
N GLN A 369 15.76 11.23 -31.15
CA GLN A 369 15.33 12.33 -32.04
C GLN A 369 14.06 12.03 -32.88
N SER A 370 13.26 11.04 -32.47
CA SER A 370 11.94 10.83 -33.06
C SER A 370 10.97 11.96 -32.67
N ALA A 371 9.98 12.19 -33.53
CA ALA A 371 8.93 13.18 -33.25
C ALA A 371 8.12 12.80 -32.00
N GLU A 372 7.99 11.51 -31.72
CA GLU A 372 7.34 10.95 -30.55
C GLU A 372 8.12 11.28 -29.26
N GLN A 373 9.45 11.10 -29.28
CA GLN A 373 10.33 11.47 -28.18
C GLN A 373 10.24 12.98 -27.88
N GLU A 374 10.43 13.83 -28.90
CA GLU A 374 10.39 15.29 -28.74
C GLU A 374 9.04 15.75 -28.18
N LYS A 375 7.94 15.16 -28.65
CA LYS A 375 6.59 15.47 -28.16
C LYS A 375 6.39 15.05 -26.71
N ALA A 376 6.93 13.89 -26.30
CA ALA A 376 6.83 13.40 -24.94
C ALA A 376 7.56 14.35 -23.97
N TYR A 377 8.81 14.71 -24.28
CA TYR A 377 9.57 15.67 -23.47
C TYR A 377 8.96 17.07 -23.45
N GLN A 378 8.44 17.57 -24.58
CA GLN A 378 7.76 18.87 -24.60
C GLN A 378 6.52 18.87 -23.69
N THR A 379 5.77 17.76 -23.69
CA THR A 379 4.61 17.61 -22.81
C THR A 379 5.03 17.59 -21.34
N ALA A 380 6.10 16.87 -20.99
CA ALA A 380 6.65 16.86 -19.65
C ALA A 380 7.10 18.26 -19.20
N GLU A 381 7.84 18.97 -20.05
CA GLU A 381 8.33 20.33 -19.78
C GLU A 381 7.17 21.30 -19.51
N ASP A 382 6.11 21.27 -20.32
CA ASP A 382 4.95 22.15 -20.16
C ASP A 382 4.23 21.91 -18.83
N ILE A 383 4.07 20.63 -18.45
CA ILE A 383 3.47 20.23 -17.18
C ILE A 383 4.36 20.66 -16.01
N LEU A 384 5.67 20.41 -16.07
CA LEU A 384 6.62 20.80 -15.03
C LEU A 384 6.69 22.32 -14.85
N LYS A 385 6.70 23.11 -15.94
CA LYS A 385 6.61 24.57 -15.86
C LYS A 385 5.34 25.03 -15.15
N LYS A 386 4.20 24.40 -15.43
CA LYS A 386 2.92 24.70 -14.77
C LYS A 386 2.99 24.34 -13.28
N ALA A 387 3.44 23.14 -12.94
CA ALA A 387 3.54 22.64 -11.56
C ALA A 387 4.52 23.47 -10.73
N ASN A 388 5.67 23.82 -11.31
CA ASN A 388 6.72 24.59 -10.64
C ASN A 388 6.27 26.03 -10.34
N ARG A 389 5.50 26.66 -11.26
CA ARG A 389 4.86 27.96 -10.99
C ARG A 389 3.83 27.87 -9.87
N ALA A 390 2.98 26.85 -9.88
CA ALA A 390 1.93 26.66 -8.88
C ALA A 390 2.49 26.33 -7.48
N SER A 391 3.70 25.77 -7.40
CA SER A 391 4.37 25.36 -6.16
C SER A 391 5.52 26.27 -5.72
N HIS A 392 5.66 27.46 -6.33
CA HIS A 392 6.70 28.43 -6.02
C HIS A 392 8.14 27.90 -6.11
N GLY A 393 8.46 27.10 -7.14
CA GLY A 393 9.83 26.65 -7.39
C GLY A 393 10.18 25.27 -6.82
N LYS A 394 9.23 24.56 -6.20
CA LYS A 394 9.49 23.26 -5.55
C LYS A 394 9.98 22.16 -6.50
N PHE A 395 9.70 22.29 -7.79
CA PHE A 395 10.04 21.28 -8.81
C PHE A 395 11.05 21.82 -9.82
N GLN A 396 11.81 22.85 -9.45
CA GLN A 396 12.80 23.46 -10.31
C GLN A 396 13.90 22.46 -10.69
N ASP A 397 14.36 21.63 -9.75
CA ASP A 397 15.42 20.65 -10.01
C ASP A 397 15.00 19.62 -11.06
N ILE A 398 13.76 19.12 -11.00
CA ILE A 398 13.23 18.18 -12.00
C ILE A 398 13.14 18.84 -13.38
N LEU A 399 12.68 20.10 -13.41
CA LEU A 399 12.59 20.88 -14.65
C LEU A 399 13.98 21.15 -15.23
N ASP A 400 14.95 21.52 -14.40
CA ASP A 400 16.31 21.80 -14.81
C ASP A 400 16.99 20.53 -15.32
N ASN A 401 16.80 19.38 -14.67
CA ASN A 401 17.31 18.10 -15.14
C ASN A 401 16.75 17.71 -16.52
N LEU A 402 15.46 17.97 -16.78
CA LEU A 402 14.88 17.73 -18.12
C LEU A 402 15.46 18.69 -19.17
N LEU A 403 15.77 19.92 -18.80
CA LEU A 403 16.27 20.97 -19.69
C LEU A 403 17.78 20.97 -19.88
N ALA A 404 18.51 20.38 -18.93
CA ALA A 404 19.94 20.14 -18.99
C ALA A 404 20.22 19.11 -20.08
N LYS A 405 20.18 19.59 -21.33
CA LYS A 405 20.72 18.87 -22.48
C LYS A 405 22.22 18.73 -22.30
N GLU A 406 22.72 17.50 -22.30
CA GLU A 406 24.05 17.24 -22.88
C GLU A 406 24.01 17.41 -24.40
#